data_AF-A0A7S4BMS1-F1
#
_entry.id   AF-A0A7S4BMS1-F1
#
_cell.length_a   1.000
_cell.length_b   1.000
_cell.length_c   1.000
_cell.angle_alpha   90.00
_cell.angle_beta   90.00
_cell.angle_gamma   90.00
#
_symmetry.space_group_name_H-M   'P 1'
#
loop_
_entity.id
_entity.type
_entity.pdbx_description
1 polymer ?
#
loop_
_entity_poly.entity_id
_entity_poly.type
_entity_poly.pdbx_seq_one_letter_code
_entity_poly.pdbx_strand_id
1 'polypeptide(L)'
;WLQRFGAASEAAAAVKRVLEAEDHYEVFGVTQQRFDGSSLKSLYRQLSLALHPDKNHARGAERAFQRLSEAHGVLSDAALRSKYDVELHMKNLARGPHKKKPPPQPRAYTQSHAQSHTHTHTSTHSHAYTQQQQQQQQRQQEQQQQQASQHSHHQQQNQQSSGPRTAFRWGGKGQYEAPPTQSYGPPNKPNVGSSTEAQLMREVSMLRTKLMEAMGFKAESASLKNKLVAASTRERELDAQLTKLKAREQAWRSEKGQLLEEVDKMHKLWQDEKEAHAECAKREREKSARLGELTSANNLNQRRFGEVLRETEQLREQLAARGRGGGGGGGGGG
;
A
#
# COMPACT_ATOMS: atom_id res chain seq x y z
N TRP A 1 8.76 -36.25 1.37
CA TRP A 1 7.86 -35.33 2.10
C TRP A 1 6.44 -35.34 1.50
N LEU A 2 6.26 -35.49 0.19
CA LEU A 2 4.97 -35.59 -0.52
C LEU A 2 4.21 -36.95 -0.41
N GLN A 3 4.36 -37.74 0.66
CA GLN A 3 3.76 -39.09 0.67
C GLN A 3 3.19 -39.56 2.02
N ARG A 4 2.85 -38.68 2.99
CA ARG A 4 2.42 -39.17 4.31
C ARG A 4 1.29 -38.45 5.07
N PHE A 5 0.66 -37.39 4.56
CA PHE A 5 -0.43 -36.74 5.33
C PHE A 5 -1.64 -36.35 4.44
N GLY A 6 -2.84 -36.46 5.01
CA GLY A 6 -4.12 -36.56 4.30
C GLY A 6 -4.58 -35.30 3.55
N ALA A 7 -5.07 -35.51 2.33
CA ALA A 7 -5.27 -34.52 1.27
C ALA A 7 -6.21 -33.34 1.57
N ALA A 8 -7.16 -33.45 2.51
CA ALA A 8 -8.16 -32.39 2.75
C ALA A 8 -7.71 -31.33 3.77
N SER A 9 -6.96 -31.73 4.81
CA SER A 9 -6.50 -30.81 5.86
C SER A 9 -5.33 -29.93 5.39
N GLU A 10 -4.47 -30.44 4.52
CA GLU A 10 -3.36 -29.69 3.93
C GLU A 10 -3.84 -28.66 2.89
N ALA A 11 -4.89 -28.98 2.13
CA ALA A 11 -5.44 -28.07 1.13
C ALA A 11 -6.05 -26.81 1.79
N ALA A 12 -6.72 -26.97 2.93
CA ALA A 12 -7.22 -25.83 3.72
C ALA A 12 -6.09 -25.02 4.38
N ALA A 13 -5.02 -25.67 4.85
CA ALA A 13 -3.84 -24.99 5.39
C ALA A 13 -3.08 -24.21 4.31
N ALA A 14 -3.00 -24.75 3.09
CA ALA A 14 -2.40 -24.09 1.94
C ALA A 14 -3.19 -22.84 1.52
N VAL A 15 -4.54 -22.94 1.48
CA VAL A 15 -5.43 -21.78 1.22
C VAL A 15 -5.19 -20.69 2.26
N LYS A 16 -5.16 -21.05 3.55
CA LYS A 16 -4.90 -20.10 4.63
C LYS A 16 -3.54 -19.42 4.49
N ARG A 17 -2.47 -20.19 4.22
CA ARG A 17 -1.11 -19.65 4.02
C ARG A 17 -1.04 -18.65 2.87
N VAL A 18 -1.72 -18.94 1.76
CA VAL A 18 -1.75 -18.04 0.59
C VAL A 18 -2.52 -16.75 0.89
N LEU A 19 -3.61 -16.83 1.65
CA LEU A 19 -4.39 -15.66 2.05
C LEU A 19 -3.67 -14.79 3.09
N GLU A 20 -2.88 -15.40 3.98
CA GLU A 20 -2.09 -14.70 5.01
C GLU A 20 -0.74 -14.16 4.49
N ALA A 21 -0.30 -14.57 3.30
CA ALA A 21 0.95 -14.11 2.70
C ALA A 21 0.91 -12.60 2.41
N GLU A 22 1.89 -11.86 2.90
CA GLU A 22 1.94 -10.39 2.73
C GLU A 22 2.55 -9.99 1.38
N ASP A 23 3.42 -10.84 0.83
CA ASP A 23 4.16 -10.61 -0.41
C ASP A 23 3.90 -11.69 -1.46
N HIS A 24 4.07 -11.34 -2.75
CA HIS A 24 3.89 -12.27 -3.87
C HIS A 24 4.88 -13.45 -3.82
N TYR A 25 6.06 -13.28 -3.22
CA TYR A 25 7.04 -14.35 -3.03
C TYR A 25 6.62 -15.35 -1.96
N GLU A 26 5.99 -14.87 -0.88
CA GLU A 26 5.50 -15.72 0.22
C GLU A 26 4.34 -16.62 -0.22
N VAL A 27 3.52 -16.18 -1.18
CA VAL A 27 2.47 -16.98 -1.81
C VAL A 27 3.05 -18.29 -2.37
N PHE A 28 4.19 -18.22 -3.06
CA PHE A 28 4.91 -19.39 -3.57
C PHE A 28 5.75 -20.11 -2.51
N GLY A 29 5.88 -19.55 -1.30
CA GLY A 29 6.73 -20.09 -0.23
C GLY A 29 8.23 -19.96 -0.50
N VAL A 30 8.62 -19.02 -1.37
CA VAL A 30 10.02 -18.76 -1.72
C VAL A 30 10.46 -17.40 -1.18
N THR A 31 11.74 -17.28 -0.86
CA THR A 31 12.33 -15.98 -0.52
C THR A 31 12.83 -15.30 -1.80
N GLN A 32 12.82 -13.96 -1.84
CA GLN A 32 13.35 -13.17 -2.96
C GLN A 32 14.75 -13.63 -3.41
N GLN A 33 15.63 -13.94 -2.44
CA GLN A 33 17.00 -14.38 -2.71
C GLN A 33 17.11 -15.78 -3.33
N ARG A 34 16.11 -16.65 -3.12
CA ARG A 34 16.08 -18.01 -3.67
C ARG A 34 15.18 -18.14 -4.89
N PHE A 35 14.68 -17.02 -5.43
CA PHE A 35 13.77 -17.03 -6.56
C PHE A 35 14.51 -17.31 -7.88
N ASP A 36 14.06 -18.33 -8.60
CA ASP A 36 14.46 -18.59 -9.99
C ASP A 36 13.22 -18.61 -10.89
N GLY A 37 13.28 -17.88 -12.01
CA GLY A 37 12.19 -17.77 -12.98
C GLY A 37 11.84 -19.11 -13.64
N SER A 38 12.79 -20.05 -13.72
CA SER A 38 12.52 -21.41 -14.22
C SER A 38 11.61 -22.21 -13.27
N SER A 39 11.82 -22.04 -11.96
CA SER A 39 11.08 -22.72 -10.89
C SER A 39 9.65 -22.18 -10.69
N LEU A 40 9.39 -20.93 -11.08
CA LEU A 40 8.09 -20.27 -10.91
C LEU A 40 6.98 -21.02 -11.64
N LYS A 41 7.21 -21.44 -12.88
CA LYS A 41 6.23 -22.18 -13.69
C LYS A 41 5.89 -23.54 -13.07
N SER A 42 6.88 -24.24 -12.54
CA SER A 42 6.67 -25.53 -11.86
C SER A 42 5.89 -25.36 -10.54
N LEU A 43 6.23 -24.36 -9.74
CA LEU A 43 5.55 -24.07 -8.47
C LEU A 43 4.12 -23.62 -8.69
N TYR A 44 3.88 -22.77 -9.70
CA TYR A 44 2.53 -22.36 -10.09
C TYR A 44 1.69 -23.57 -10.48
N ARG A 45 2.20 -24.46 -11.33
CA ARG A 45 1.47 -25.68 -11.73
C ARG A 45 1.13 -26.56 -10.52
N GLN A 46 2.05 -26.73 -9.58
CA GLN A 46 1.83 -27.54 -8.37
C GLN A 46 0.78 -26.91 -7.44
N LEU A 47 0.89 -25.60 -7.17
CA LEU A 47 -0.03 -24.90 -6.27
C LEU A 47 -1.42 -24.73 -6.89
N SER A 48 -1.52 -24.47 -8.20
CA SER A 48 -2.79 -24.38 -8.91
C SER A 48 -3.59 -25.67 -8.84
N LEU A 49 -2.92 -26.83 -8.91
CA LEU A 49 -3.60 -28.13 -8.74
C LEU A 49 -4.10 -28.36 -7.31
N ALA A 50 -3.39 -27.84 -6.31
CA ALA A 50 -3.75 -27.96 -4.89
C ALA A 50 -4.84 -26.95 -4.45
N LEU A 51 -4.89 -25.78 -5.09
CA LEU A 51 -5.81 -24.68 -4.75
C LEU A 51 -6.98 -24.54 -5.71
N HIS A 52 -7.11 -25.43 -6.71
CA HIS A 52 -8.19 -25.35 -7.69
C HIS A 52 -9.57 -25.42 -7.00
N PRO A 53 -10.49 -24.47 -7.28
CA PRO A 53 -11.77 -24.39 -6.58
C PRO A 53 -12.68 -25.61 -6.80
N ASP A 54 -12.50 -26.32 -7.93
CA ASP A 54 -13.20 -27.57 -8.23
C ASP A 54 -12.79 -28.75 -7.31
N LYS A 55 -11.51 -28.80 -6.90
CA LYS A 55 -10.96 -29.90 -6.08
C LYS A 55 -10.86 -29.56 -4.61
N ASN A 56 -10.87 -28.27 -4.27
CA ASN A 56 -10.70 -27.77 -2.91
C ASN A 56 -11.92 -26.93 -2.50
N HIS A 57 -12.81 -27.52 -1.70
CA HIS A 57 -14.00 -26.87 -1.16
C HIS A 57 -13.72 -26.06 0.13
N ALA A 58 -12.46 -25.75 0.44
CA ALA A 58 -12.13 -24.92 1.59
C ALA A 58 -12.65 -23.49 1.41
N ARG A 59 -13.07 -22.87 2.52
CA ARG A 59 -13.50 -21.46 2.53
C ARG A 59 -12.37 -20.56 2.04
N GLY A 60 -12.62 -19.87 0.92
CA GLY A 60 -11.67 -18.93 0.33
C GLY A 60 -10.69 -19.54 -0.67
N ALA A 61 -10.89 -20.78 -1.13
CA ALA A 61 -10.07 -21.40 -2.17
C ALA A 61 -10.03 -20.56 -3.47
N GLU A 62 -11.16 -20.01 -3.90
CA GLU A 62 -11.25 -19.10 -5.05
C GLU A 62 -10.38 -17.84 -4.87
N ARG A 63 -10.47 -17.18 -3.71
CA ARG A 63 -9.65 -16.00 -3.40
C ARG A 63 -8.17 -16.34 -3.33
N ALA A 64 -7.80 -17.50 -2.79
CA ALA A 64 -6.42 -17.96 -2.75
C ALA A 64 -5.89 -18.24 -4.17
N PHE A 65 -6.70 -18.84 -5.04
CA PHE A 65 -6.35 -19.09 -6.44
C PHE A 65 -6.18 -17.80 -7.24
N GLN A 66 -7.02 -16.80 -7.00
CA GLN A 66 -6.88 -15.49 -7.63
C GLN A 66 -5.57 -14.81 -7.20
N ARG A 67 -5.26 -14.82 -5.90
CA ARG A 67 -4.00 -14.27 -5.37
C ARG A 67 -2.76 -15.00 -5.91
N LEU A 68 -2.85 -16.32 -6.10
CA LEU A 68 -1.80 -17.10 -6.76
C LEU A 68 -1.59 -16.66 -8.22
N SER A 69 -2.68 -16.41 -8.94
CA SER A 69 -2.65 -15.98 -10.35
C SER A 69 -2.10 -14.56 -10.51
N GLU A 70 -2.49 -13.64 -9.63
CA GLU A 70 -1.93 -12.28 -9.55
C GLU A 70 -0.42 -12.31 -9.26
N ALA A 71 0.00 -13.11 -8.27
CA ALA A 71 1.41 -13.27 -7.94
C ALA A 71 2.21 -13.82 -9.12
N HIS A 72 1.69 -14.80 -9.85
CA HIS A 72 2.32 -15.31 -11.07
C HIS A 72 2.41 -14.23 -12.16
N GLY A 73 1.35 -13.45 -12.37
CA GLY A 73 1.33 -12.37 -13.36
C GLY A 73 2.45 -11.35 -13.13
N VAL A 74 2.65 -10.92 -11.88
CA VAL A 74 3.69 -9.95 -11.50
C VAL A 74 5.10 -10.56 -11.55
N LEU A 75 5.27 -11.79 -11.06
CA LEU A 75 6.59 -12.42 -10.96
C LEU A 75 7.09 -13.07 -12.27
N SER A 76 6.19 -13.33 -13.22
CA SER A 76 6.53 -13.95 -14.51
C SER A 76 7.20 -13.00 -15.49
N ASP A 77 6.85 -11.72 -15.47
CA ASP A 77 7.48 -10.68 -16.28
C ASP A 77 8.61 -10.00 -15.50
N ALA A 78 9.82 -10.04 -16.05
CA ALA A 78 10.99 -9.41 -15.44
C ALA A 78 10.82 -7.90 -15.20
N ALA A 79 10.11 -7.19 -16.07
CA ALA A 79 9.87 -5.76 -15.94
C ALA A 79 8.89 -5.44 -14.81
N LEU A 80 7.80 -6.22 -14.70
CA LEU A 80 6.83 -6.09 -13.60
C LEU A 80 7.43 -6.51 -12.26
N ARG A 81 8.22 -7.59 -12.25
CA ARG A 81 8.96 -8.05 -11.08
C ARG A 81 9.90 -6.97 -10.55
N SER A 82 10.68 -6.35 -11.43
CA SER A 82 11.61 -5.29 -11.02
C SER A 82 10.89 -4.09 -10.40
N LYS A 83 9.72 -3.69 -10.94
CA LYS A 83 8.90 -2.61 -10.35
C LYS A 83 8.37 -3.02 -8.98
N TYR A 84 7.87 -4.24 -8.86
CA TYR A 84 7.38 -4.80 -7.62
C TYR A 84 8.48 -4.91 -6.56
N ASP A 85 9.69 -5.31 -6.93
CA ASP A 85 10.83 -5.41 -6.00
C ASP A 85 11.24 -4.04 -5.45
N VAL A 86 11.20 -2.98 -6.28
CA VAL A 86 11.46 -1.59 -5.84
C VAL A 86 10.36 -1.12 -4.88
N GLU A 87 9.09 -1.35 -5.22
CA GLU A 87 7.96 -1.00 -4.35
C GLU A 87 8.04 -1.74 -3.01
N LEU A 88 8.37 -3.03 -3.04
CA LEU A 88 8.50 -3.86 -1.87
C LEU A 88 9.69 -3.44 -1.00
N HIS A 89 10.81 -3.03 -1.61
CA HIS A 89 11.94 -2.44 -0.89
C HIS A 89 11.54 -1.15 -0.16
N MET A 90 10.81 -0.25 -0.83
CA MET A 90 10.29 0.99 -0.23
C MET A 90 9.28 0.73 0.89
N LYS A 91 8.39 -0.25 0.70
CA LYS A 91 7.42 -0.69 1.71
C LYS A 91 8.12 -1.28 2.95
N ASN A 92 9.20 -2.03 2.75
CA ASN A 92 10.00 -2.60 3.83
C ASN A 92 10.81 -1.53 4.59
N LEU A 93 11.32 -0.51 3.90
CA LEU A 93 11.95 0.66 4.53
C LEU A 93 10.97 1.46 5.39
N ALA A 94 9.73 1.61 4.93
CA ALA A 94 8.68 2.36 5.66
C ALA A 94 8.19 1.65 6.93
N ARG A 95 8.37 0.32 7.06
CA ARG A 95 7.86 -0.46 8.20
C ARG A 95 8.80 -0.55 9.41
N GLY A 96 9.98 0.07 9.36
CA GLY A 96 10.97 0.03 10.45
C GLY A 96 11.56 -1.37 10.68
N PRO A 97 12.55 -1.53 11.61
CA PRO A 97 13.19 -2.81 11.84
C PRO A 97 12.22 -3.79 12.48
N HIS A 98 11.60 -4.65 11.66
CA HIS A 98 10.77 -5.74 12.13
C HIS A 98 11.58 -6.71 12.98
N LYS A 99 11.23 -6.83 14.27
CA LYS A 99 11.58 -8.01 15.07
C LYS A 99 10.98 -9.23 14.38
N LYS A 100 11.81 -10.04 13.71
CA LYS A 100 11.40 -11.37 13.24
C LYS A 100 10.82 -12.11 14.45
N LYS A 101 9.60 -12.65 14.35
CA LYS A 101 9.02 -13.47 15.41
C LYS A 101 10.00 -14.62 15.70
N PRO A 102 10.48 -14.80 16.95
CA PRO A 102 11.35 -15.92 17.27
C PRO A 102 10.60 -17.24 17.01
N PRO A 103 11.30 -18.29 16.56
CA PRO A 103 10.68 -19.60 16.31
C PRO A 103 9.98 -20.12 17.58
N PRO A 104 8.85 -20.83 17.46
CA PRO A 104 8.12 -21.32 18.62
C PRO A 104 9.00 -22.27 19.43
N GLN A 105 9.20 -21.94 20.72
CA GLN A 105 9.97 -22.76 21.65
C GLN A 105 9.19 -24.03 22.00
N PRO A 106 9.87 -25.18 22.21
CA PRO A 106 9.20 -26.40 22.67
C PRO A 106 8.56 -26.17 24.03
N ARG A 107 7.28 -26.55 24.17
CA ARG A 107 6.50 -26.45 25.42
C ARG A 107 7.19 -27.25 26.53
N ALA A 108 7.70 -26.57 27.55
CA ALA A 108 8.05 -27.18 28.82
C ALA A 108 6.81 -27.21 29.74
N TYR A 109 6.59 -28.36 30.36
CA TYR A 109 5.51 -28.65 31.29
C TYR A 109 5.54 -27.74 32.53
N THR A 110 4.36 -27.44 33.04
CA THR A 110 4.08 -26.66 34.25
C THR A 110 4.66 -27.29 35.52
N GLN A 111 5.28 -26.49 36.38
CA GLN A 111 5.23 -26.73 37.82
C GLN A 111 5.19 -25.39 38.57
N SER A 112 4.18 -25.27 39.43
CA SER A 112 4.03 -24.22 40.44
C SER A 112 5.19 -24.29 41.44
N HIS A 113 5.57 -23.15 42.05
CA HIS A 113 5.78 -22.93 43.50
C HIS A 113 6.61 -21.66 43.80
N ALA A 114 6.08 -20.90 44.77
CA ALA A 114 6.62 -19.95 45.74
C ALA A 114 8.03 -19.28 45.64
N GLN A 115 7.99 -17.95 45.77
CA GLN A 115 8.76 -17.04 46.67
C GLN A 115 10.31 -17.02 46.74
N SER A 116 10.83 -15.80 46.48
CA SER A 116 11.94 -15.05 47.13
C SER A 116 13.39 -15.58 47.13
N HIS A 117 14.28 -14.87 46.42
CA HIS A 117 15.51 -14.18 46.92
C HIS A 117 16.66 -14.11 45.87
N THR A 118 17.16 -12.87 45.68
CA THR A 118 18.55 -12.41 45.47
C THR A 118 19.45 -12.89 44.31
N HIS A 119 19.88 -11.89 43.53
CA HIS A 119 21.20 -11.61 42.92
C HIS A 119 21.92 -12.56 41.91
N THR A 120 22.32 -11.93 40.78
CA THR A 120 23.43 -12.24 39.84
C THR A 120 23.31 -13.54 39.03
N HIS A 121 23.41 -13.61 37.70
CA HIS A 121 24.41 -13.08 36.77
C HIS A 121 23.87 -13.10 35.33
N THR A 122 23.62 -11.96 34.67
CA THR A 122 23.56 -11.88 33.19
C THR A 122 23.82 -10.44 32.73
N SER A 123 25.01 -9.90 33.00
CA SER A 123 25.40 -8.54 32.56
C SER A 123 26.65 -8.49 31.69
N THR A 124 27.05 -9.62 31.10
CA THR A 124 28.29 -9.69 30.30
C THR A 124 28.03 -9.60 28.79
N HIS A 125 26.86 -10.02 28.30
CA HIS A 125 26.59 -10.03 26.85
C HIS A 125 25.95 -8.74 26.32
N SER A 126 25.23 -8.00 27.18
CA SER A 126 24.60 -6.72 26.80
C SER A 126 25.64 -5.58 26.69
N HIS A 127 26.63 -5.55 27.59
CA HIS A 127 27.68 -4.51 27.55
C HIS A 127 28.69 -4.70 26.41
N ALA A 128 29.00 -5.95 26.02
CA ALA A 128 29.89 -6.22 24.89
C ALA A 128 29.32 -5.70 23.55
N TYR A 129 28.01 -5.87 23.33
CA TYR A 129 27.35 -5.38 22.12
C TYR A 129 27.30 -3.85 22.06
N THR A 130 26.99 -3.19 23.18
CA THR A 130 26.96 -1.73 23.28
C THR A 130 28.35 -1.10 23.12
N GLN A 131 29.38 -1.72 23.70
CA GLN A 131 30.77 -1.25 23.54
C GLN A 131 31.27 -1.42 22.10
N GLN A 132 30.91 -2.52 21.43
CA GLN A 132 31.26 -2.74 20.02
C GLN A 132 30.61 -1.71 19.08
N GLN A 133 29.36 -1.31 19.35
CA GLN A 133 28.69 -0.27 18.57
C GLN A 133 29.33 1.12 18.75
N GLN A 134 29.67 1.51 19.98
CA GLN A 134 30.37 2.77 20.23
C GLN A 134 31.71 2.84 19.51
N GLN A 135 32.47 1.74 19.50
CA GLN A 135 33.76 1.69 18.83
C GLN A 135 33.64 1.76 17.29
N GLN A 136 32.56 1.23 16.72
CA GLN A 136 32.27 1.39 15.28
C GLN A 136 31.93 2.84 14.92
N GLN A 137 31.20 3.56 15.78
CA GLN A 137 30.88 4.98 15.54
C GLN A 137 32.13 5.87 15.62
N GLN A 138 33.04 5.63 16.57
CA GLN A 138 34.29 6.38 16.65
C GLN A 138 35.16 6.20 15.40
N ARG A 139 35.31 4.97 14.88
CA ARG A 139 36.07 4.73 13.64
C ARG A 139 35.49 5.45 12.43
N GLN A 140 34.16 5.58 12.34
CA GLN A 140 33.52 6.34 11.26
C GLN A 140 33.80 7.84 11.37
N GLN A 141 33.79 8.40 12.58
CA GLN A 141 34.13 9.81 12.80
C GLN A 141 35.61 10.10 12.48
N GLU A 142 36.53 9.21 12.86
CA GLU A 142 37.95 9.35 12.53
C GLU A 142 38.19 9.31 11.01
N GLN A 143 37.51 8.42 10.27
CA GLN A 143 37.60 8.40 8.81
C GLN A 143 37.09 9.71 8.19
N GLN A 144 35.99 10.28 8.69
CA GLN A 144 35.49 11.56 8.21
C GLN A 144 36.47 12.70 8.49
N GLN A 145 37.10 12.72 9.68
CA GLN A 145 38.12 13.73 10.01
C GLN A 145 39.37 13.61 9.13
N GLN A 146 39.81 12.39 8.80
CA GLN A 146 40.92 12.15 7.87
C GLN A 146 40.58 12.63 6.45
N GLN A 147 39.36 12.36 5.96
CA GLN A 147 38.91 12.87 4.66
C GLN A 147 38.83 14.40 4.64
N ALA A 148 38.32 15.02 5.70
CA ALA A 148 38.22 16.48 5.82
C ALA A 148 39.61 17.15 5.86
N SER A 149 40.58 16.56 6.56
CA SER A 149 41.95 17.07 6.61
C SER A 149 42.68 16.91 5.28
N GLN A 150 42.45 15.81 4.54
CA GLN A 150 42.95 15.68 3.16
C GLN A 150 42.35 16.74 2.21
N HIS A 151 41.05 17.03 2.32
CA HIS A 151 40.39 18.07 1.51
C HIS A 151 40.95 19.48 1.79
N SER A 152 41.16 19.80 3.07
CA SER A 152 41.75 21.08 3.48
C SER A 152 43.19 21.26 2.93
N HIS A 153 44.00 20.20 2.97
CA HIS A 153 45.38 20.25 2.45
C HIS A 153 45.44 20.49 0.93
N HIS A 154 44.49 19.91 0.17
CA HIS A 154 44.40 20.12 -1.27
C HIS A 154 43.93 21.55 -1.64
N GLN A 155 43.07 22.16 -0.82
CA GLN A 155 42.58 23.52 -1.04
C GLN A 155 43.65 24.59 -0.79
N GLN A 156 44.61 24.33 0.11
CA GLN A 156 45.70 25.26 0.43
C GLN A 156 46.81 25.27 -0.62
N GLN A 157 47.07 24.13 -1.29
CA GLN A 157 48.03 24.07 -2.40
C GLN A 157 47.55 24.82 -3.65
N ASN A 158 46.24 24.94 -3.88
CA ASN A 158 45.71 25.61 -5.05
C ASN A 158 45.66 27.16 -4.93
N GLN A 159 45.97 27.72 -3.76
CA GLN A 159 46.07 29.17 -3.57
C GLN A 159 47.49 29.72 -3.79
N GLN A 160 48.51 28.87 -3.90
CA GLN A 160 49.91 29.28 -4.06
C GLN A 160 50.39 29.34 -5.53
N SER A 161 49.54 29.05 -6.52
CA SER A 161 49.92 28.99 -7.94
C SER A 161 49.44 30.16 -8.82
N SER A 162 48.85 31.23 -8.26
CA SER A 162 48.40 32.39 -9.05
C SER A 162 49.35 33.59 -8.93
N GLY A 163 50.49 33.51 -9.62
CA GLY A 163 51.33 34.68 -9.90
C GLY A 163 50.73 35.56 -11.03
N PRO A 164 50.94 36.90 -11.01
CA PRO A 164 50.33 37.80 -11.97
C PRO A 164 50.99 37.69 -13.36
N ARG A 165 50.20 37.35 -14.39
CA ARG A 165 50.64 37.38 -15.79
C ARG A 165 50.52 38.79 -16.36
N THR A 166 51.65 39.30 -16.83
CA THR A 166 51.84 40.62 -17.45
C THR A 166 51.28 40.72 -18.86
N ALA A 167 50.89 41.96 -19.17
CA ALA A 167 50.50 42.62 -20.42
C ALA A 167 50.91 41.99 -21.77
N PHE A 168 49.98 42.05 -22.73
CA PHE A 168 50.27 42.04 -24.17
C PHE A 168 49.65 43.26 -24.87
N ARG A 169 50.51 44.00 -25.56
CA ARG A 169 50.28 45.22 -26.34
C ARG A 169 50.17 44.85 -27.82
N TRP A 170 49.17 45.38 -28.52
CA TRP A 170 49.11 45.36 -29.98
C TRP A 170 49.02 46.79 -30.52
N GLY A 171 49.98 47.13 -31.38
CA GLY A 171 49.96 48.31 -32.23
C GLY A 171 49.67 47.92 -33.67
N GLY A 172 48.81 48.67 -34.34
CA GLY A 172 48.54 48.55 -35.77
C GLY A 172 48.36 49.94 -36.36
N LYS A 173 49.34 50.39 -37.16
CA LYS A 173 49.27 51.59 -37.98
C LYS A 173 48.55 51.24 -39.29
N GLY A 174 47.66 52.12 -39.73
CA GLY A 174 47.08 52.10 -41.08
C GLY A 174 46.67 53.52 -41.48
N GLN A 175 47.47 54.12 -42.35
CA GLN A 175 47.24 55.41 -43.00
C GLN A 175 46.30 55.21 -44.19
N TYR A 176 45.37 56.14 -44.42
CA TYR A 176 44.83 56.50 -45.74
C TYR A 176 44.35 57.96 -45.70
N GLU A 177 44.77 58.77 -46.67
CA GLU A 177 44.46 60.19 -46.85
C GLU A 177 43.39 60.43 -47.95
N ALA A 178 42.58 61.49 -47.73
CA ALA A 178 41.94 62.42 -48.69
C ALA A 178 40.79 61.92 -49.62
N PRO A 179 39.84 62.78 -50.11
CA PRO A 179 39.97 64.23 -50.40
C PRO A 179 38.77 65.15 -50.00
N PRO A 180 38.83 66.48 -50.28
CA PRO A 180 37.98 67.51 -49.67
C PRO A 180 36.88 68.06 -50.60
N THR A 181 35.84 68.67 -50.02
CA THR A 181 34.97 69.63 -50.74
C THR A 181 34.54 70.77 -49.82
N GLN A 182 34.79 71.98 -50.30
CA GLN A 182 34.56 73.30 -49.69
C GLN A 182 33.38 73.96 -50.42
N SER A 183 32.44 74.65 -49.75
CA SER A 183 31.59 75.70 -50.35
C SER A 183 30.54 76.34 -49.40
N TYR A 184 30.74 77.63 -49.09
CA TYR A 184 29.81 78.78 -48.89
C TYR A 184 28.61 78.75 -47.88
N GLY A 185 28.59 79.73 -46.95
CA GLY A 185 27.38 80.24 -46.22
C GLY A 185 26.64 81.37 -47.00
N PRO A 186 25.74 82.24 -46.46
CA PRO A 186 25.39 82.64 -45.05
C PRO A 186 23.84 82.99 -44.85
N PRO A 187 23.29 83.92 -44.01
CA PRO A 187 23.66 84.55 -42.70
C PRO A 187 22.53 84.62 -41.59
N ASN A 188 22.95 84.91 -40.35
CA ASN A 188 22.32 85.69 -39.23
C ASN A 188 21.13 85.19 -38.36
N LYS A 189 21.41 84.91 -37.06
CA LYS A 189 20.84 85.58 -35.85
C LYS A 189 21.54 85.08 -34.54
N PRO A 190 21.58 85.88 -33.46
CA PRO A 190 22.49 85.65 -32.33
C PRO A 190 21.89 84.67 -31.31
N ASN A 191 22.66 83.67 -30.88
CA ASN A 191 22.35 82.88 -29.69
C ASN A 191 23.64 82.47 -28.98
N VAL A 192 24.21 83.44 -28.26
CA VAL A 192 25.35 83.21 -27.39
C VAL A 192 24.82 82.56 -26.11
N GLY A 193 24.99 81.24 -25.99
CA GLY A 193 24.75 80.51 -24.74
C GLY A 193 24.22 79.08 -24.86
N SER A 194 23.58 78.69 -25.98
CA SER A 194 22.85 77.41 -26.03
C SER A 194 23.63 76.22 -26.62
N SER A 195 24.73 76.45 -27.34
CA SER A 195 25.47 75.35 -28.01
C SER A 195 26.46 74.66 -27.08
N THR A 196 27.21 75.41 -26.28
CA THR A 196 28.26 74.87 -25.41
C THR A 196 27.69 74.18 -24.19
N GLU A 197 26.65 74.72 -23.56
CA GLU A 197 25.98 74.07 -22.43
C GLU A 197 25.22 72.82 -22.87
N ALA A 198 24.55 72.85 -24.03
CA ALA A 198 23.92 71.65 -24.60
C ALA A 198 24.97 70.60 -25.03
N GLN A 199 26.13 71.01 -25.55
CA GLN A 199 27.24 70.10 -25.86
C GLN A 199 27.84 69.48 -24.61
N LEU A 200 28.06 70.27 -23.56
CA LEU A 200 28.54 69.77 -22.27
C LEU A 200 27.54 68.82 -21.63
N MET A 201 26.23 69.12 -21.67
CA MET A 201 25.20 68.21 -21.17
C MET A 201 25.13 66.90 -21.98
N ARG A 202 25.35 66.96 -23.30
CA ARG A 202 25.50 65.76 -24.14
C ARG A 202 26.76 64.98 -23.80
N GLU A 203 27.91 65.63 -23.60
CA GLU A 203 29.15 64.96 -23.22
C GLU A 203 29.08 64.34 -21.83
N VAL A 204 28.57 65.08 -20.84
CA VAL A 204 28.35 64.59 -19.48
C VAL A 204 27.37 63.42 -19.47
N SER A 205 26.27 63.49 -20.24
CA SER A 205 25.37 62.35 -20.38
C SER A 205 26.05 61.16 -21.07
N MET A 206 26.84 61.39 -22.12
CA MET A 206 27.56 60.33 -22.84
C MET A 206 28.62 59.66 -21.95
N LEU A 207 29.36 60.43 -21.16
CA LEU A 207 30.34 59.93 -20.19
C LEU A 207 29.67 59.19 -19.04
N ARG A 208 28.54 59.69 -18.53
CA ARG A 208 27.71 58.96 -17.55
C ARG A 208 27.21 57.64 -18.13
N THR A 209 26.85 57.61 -19.41
CA THR A 209 26.41 56.38 -20.09
C THR A 209 27.57 55.41 -20.28
N LYS A 210 28.73 55.89 -20.74
CA LYS A 210 29.96 55.11 -20.87
C LYS A 210 30.46 54.57 -19.53
N LEU A 211 30.33 55.34 -18.45
CA LEU A 211 30.68 54.89 -17.10
C LEU A 211 29.73 53.78 -16.63
N MET A 212 28.43 53.93 -16.88
CA MET A 212 27.43 52.90 -16.55
C MET A 212 27.59 51.63 -17.40
N GLU A 213 28.08 51.76 -18.65
CA GLU A 213 28.41 50.64 -19.55
C GLU A 213 29.73 49.96 -19.17
N ALA A 214 30.77 50.73 -18.86
CA ALA A 214 32.08 50.22 -18.42
C ALA A 214 31.98 49.49 -17.07
N MET A 215 31.02 49.89 -16.22
CA MET A 215 30.71 49.19 -14.98
C MET A 215 29.68 48.06 -15.16
N GLY A 216 29.23 47.73 -16.38
CA GLY A 216 28.34 46.58 -16.67
C GLY A 216 26.91 46.66 -16.13
N PHE A 217 26.61 47.60 -15.23
CA PHE A 217 25.37 47.66 -14.45
C PHE A 217 24.09 47.76 -15.28
N LYS A 218 24.12 48.35 -16.48
CA LYS A 218 22.90 48.54 -17.29
C LYS A 218 22.40 47.21 -17.88
N ALA A 219 23.31 46.39 -18.39
CA ALA A 219 22.99 45.07 -18.93
C ALA A 219 22.62 44.09 -17.82
N GLU A 220 23.34 44.13 -16.69
CA GLU A 220 23.05 43.30 -15.51
C GLU A 220 21.71 43.67 -14.86
N SER A 221 21.40 44.96 -14.72
CA SER A 221 20.10 45.42 -14.19
C SER A 221 18.93 45.01 -15.08
N ALA A 222 19.07 45.11 -16.41
CA ALA A 222 18.05 44.64 -17.35
C ALA A 222 17.86 43.12 -17.28
N SER A 223 18.95 42.36 -17.19
CA SER A 223 18.92 40.90 -17.02
C SER A 223 18.22 40.49 -15.73
N LEU A 224 18.52 41.17 -14.61
CA LEU A 224 17.88 40.92 -13.32
C LEU A 224 16.39 41.25 -13.33
N LYS A 225 15.99 42.36 -13.97
CA LYS A 225 14.56 42.71 -14.13
C LYS A 225 13.80 41.66 -14.94
N ASN A 226 14.38 41.19 -16.05
CA ASN A 226 13.77 40.12 -16.85
C ASN A 226 13.66 38.81 -16.07
N LYS A 227 14.70 38.44 -15.30
CA LYS A 227 14.66 37.27 -14.41
C LYS A 227 13.60 37.42 -13.31
N LEU A 228 13.44 38.61 -12.74
CA LEU A 228 12.41 38.88 -11.73
C LEU A 228 11.01 38.71 -12.31
N VAL A 229 10.75 39.26 -13.50
CA VAL A 229 9.45 39.08 -14.20
C VAL A 229 9.21 37.61 -14.54
N ALA A 230 10.23 36.89 -15.01
CA ALA A 230 10.15 35.45 -15.27
C ALA A 230 9.88 34.64 -13.98
N ALA A 231 10.48 35.04 -12.85
CA ALA A 231 10.24 34.41 -11.56
C ALA A 231 8.80 34.68 -11.08
N SER A 232 8.32 35.92 -11.13
CA SER A 232 6.96 36.26 -10.73
C SER A 232 5.89 35.62 -11.63
N THR A 233 6.16 35.43 -12.92
CA THR A 233 5.24 34.69 -13.81
C THR A 233 5.23 33.20 -13.49
N ARG A 234 6.39 32.62 -13.19
CA ARG A 234 6.49 31.23 -12.74
C ARG A 234 5.80 31.00 -11.39
N GLU A 235 5.90 31.95 -10.47
CA GLU A 235 5.19 31.92 -9.19
C GLU A 235 3.66 31.88 -9.39
N ARG A 236 3.12 32.76 -10.24
CA ARG A 236 1.70 32.74 -10.60
C ARG A 236 1.25 31.43 -11.27
N GLU A 237 2.09 30.85 -12.13
CA GLU A 237 1.80 29.57 -12.76
C GLU A 237 1.77 28.43 -11.73
N LEU A 238 2.69 28.42 -10.78
CA LEU A 238 2.69 27.44 -9.69
C LEU A 238 1.47 27.61 -8.78
N ASP A 239 1.04 28.83 -8.49
CA ASP A 239 -0.20 29.10 -7.74
C ASP A 239 -1.44 28.62 -8.51
N ALA A 240 -1.47 28.81 -9.84
CA ALA A 240 -2.53 28.28 -10.68
C ALA A 240 -2.55 26.74 -10.72
N GLN A 241 -1.38 26.10 -10.66
CA GLN A 241 -1.30 24.63 -10.55
C GLN A 241 -1.72 24.15 -9.16
N LEU A 242 -1.31 24.85 -8.09
CA LEU A 242 -1.69 24.53 -6.71
C LEU A 242 -3.20 24.62 -6.51
N THR A 243 -3.85 25.65 -7.06
CA THR A 243 -5.31 25.80 -7.00
C THR A 243 -6.03 24.67 -7.75
N LYS A 244 -5.56 24.27 -8.92
CA LYS A 244 -6.08 23.09 -9.64
C LYS A 244 -5.92 21.79 -8.84
N LEU A 245 -4.76 21.59 -8.21
CA LEU A 245 -4.51 20.42 -7.36
C LEU A 245 -5.41 20.41 -6.13
N LYS A 246 -5.59 21.54 -5.46
CA LYS A 246 -6.52 21.67 -4.32
C LYS A 246 -7.96 21.39 -4.73
N ALA A 247 -8.40 21.89 -5.88
CA ALA A 247 -9.74 21.60 -6.40
C ALA A 247 -9.93 20.11 -6.69
N ARG A 248 -8.92 19.45 -7.30
CA ARG A 248 -8.94 18.01 -7.54
C ARG A 248 -8.94 17.20 -6.24
N GLU A 249 -8.18 17.63 -5.24
CA GLU A 249 -8.17 17.00 -3.92
C GLU A 249 -9.52 17.12 -3.23
N GLN A 250 -10.18 18.28 -3.31
CA GLN A 250 -11.54 18.47 -2.79
C GLN A 250 -12.57 17.60 -3.52
N ALA A 251 -12.49 17.52 -4.86
CA ALA A 251 -13.36 16.65 -5.64
C ALA A 251 -13.19 15.18 -5.24
N TRP A 252 -11.95 14.71 -5.12
CA TRP A 252 -11.65 13.35 -4.66
C TRP A 252 -12.14 13.10 -3.23
N ARG A 253 -11.99 14.07 -2.32
CA ARG A 253 -12.54 13.96 -0.96
C ARG A 253 -14.06 13.82 -0.97
N SER A 254 -14.76 14.57 -1.84
CA SER A 254 -16.22 14.47 -1.95
C SER A 254 -16.66 13.13 -2.51
N GLU A 255 -16.00 12.63 -3.57
CA GLU A 255 -16.27 11.33 -4.17
C GLU A 255 -16.04 10.19 -3.16
N LYS A 256 -14.92 10.27 -2.41
CA LYS A 256 -14.66 9.33 -1.32
C LYS A 256 -15.76 9.36 -0.25
N GLY A 257 -16.28 10.53 0.09
CA GLY A 257 -17.40 10.68 1.02
C GLY A 257 -18.66 9.97 0.53
N GLN A 258 -19.01 10.13 -0.75
CA GLN A 258 -20.18 9.47 -1.37
C GLN A 258 -20.04 7.95 -1.34
N LEU A 259 -18.86 7.42 -1.69
CA LEU A 259 -18.59 5.98 -1.67
C LEU A 259 -18.70 5.41 -0.25
N LEU A 260 -18.22 6.14 0.77
CA LEU A 260 -18.36 5.71 2.17
C LEU A 260 -19.82 5.65 2.60
N GLU A 261 -20.63 6.63 2.20
CA GLU A 261 -22.07 6.62 2.49
C GLU A 261 -22.79 5.46 1.79
N GLU A 262 -22.38 5.11 0.57
CA GLU A 262 -22.91 3.96 -0.16
C GLU A 262 -22.52 2.63 0.49
N VAL A 263 -21.28 2.51 0.98
CA VAL A 263 -20.85 1.36 1.78
C VAL A 263 -21.66 1.23 3.07
N ASP A 264 -21.95 2.33 3.76
CA ASP A 264 -22.78 2.32 4.97
C ASP A 264 -24.23 1.89 4.67
N LYS A 265 -24.79 2.32 3.52
CA LYS A 265 -26.11 1.86 3.05
C LYS A 265 -26.11 0.36 2.77
N MET A 266 -25.10 -0.13 2.06
CA MET A 266 -24.95 -1.56 1.78
C MET A 266 -24.77 -2.38 3.07
N HIS A 267 -24.04 -1.86 4.05
CA HIS A 267 -23.89 -2.53 5.34
C HIS A 267 -25.21 -2.65 6.08
N LYS A 268 -26.04 -1.60 6.08
CA LYS A 268 -27.38 -1.63 6.70
C LYS A 268 -28.28 -2.65 6.03
N LEU A 269 -28.37 -2.63 4.69
CA LEU A 269 -29.18 -3.60 3.95
C LEU A 269 -28.76 -5.04 4.24
N TRP A 270 -27.45 -5.28 4.35
CA TRP A 270 -26.93 -6.60 4.69
C TRP A 270 -27.32 -7.04 6.12
N GLN A 271 -27.34 -6.11 7.09
CA GLN A 271 -27.82 -6.43 8.44
C GLN A 271 -29.32 -6.73 8.44
N ASP A 272 -30.11 -5.93 7.74
CA ASP A 272 -31.56 -6.13 7.63
C ASP A 272 -31.87 -7.50 6.97
N GLU A 273 -31.15 -7.86 5.90
CA GLU A 273 -31.29 -9.17 5.24
C GLU A 273 -30.90 -10.32 6.18
N LYS A 274 -29.84 -10.16 6.97
CA LYS A 274 -29.41 -11.14 7.95
C LYS A 274 -30.45 -11.32 9.06
N GLU A 275 -31.07 -10.25 9.54
CA GLU A 275 -32.15 -10.31 10.51
C GLU A 275 -33.41 -10.96 9.93
N ALA A 276 -33.78 -10.62 8.70
CA ALA A 276 -34.89 -11.25 7.99
C ALA A 276 -34.69 -12.77 7.81
N HIS A 277 -33.46 -13.21 7.49
CA HIS A 277 -33.13 -14.63 7.44
C HIS A 277 -33.24 -15.31 8.81
N ALA A 278 -32.82 -14.64 9.89
CA ALA A 278 -32.95 -15.18 11.24
C ALA A 278 -34.43 -15.33 11.65
N GLU A 279 -35.27 -14.36 11.32
CA GLU A 279 -36.72 -14.44 11.54
C GLU A 279 -37.37 -15.55 10.71
N CYS A 280 -36.99 -15.69 9.44
CA CYS A 280 -37.46 -16.76 8.58
C CYS A 280 -37.13 -18.14 9.18
N ALA A 281 -35.88 -18.32 9.63
CA ALA A 281 -35.45 -19.54 10.30
C ALA A 281 -36.21 -19.80 11.61
N LYS A 282 -36.57 -18.75 12.37
CA LYS A 282 -37.40 -18.89 13.57
C LYS A 282 -38.81 -19.38 13.22
N ARG A 283 -39.46 -18.76 12.23
CA ARG A 283 -40.80 -19.18 11.76
C ARG A 283 -40.81 -20.63 11.29
N GLU A 284 -39.75 -21.06 10.61
CA GLU A 284 -39.67 -22.44 10.11
C GLU A 284 -39.51 -23.47 11.24
N ARG A 285 -38.77 -23.13 12.30
CA ARG A 285 -38.70 -23.95 13.52
C ARG A 285 -40.06 -24.03 14.21
N GLU A 286 -40.80 -22.92 14.30
CA GLU A 286 -42.15 -22.90 14.89
C GLU A 286 -43.14 -23.74 14.07
N LYS A 287 -43.12 -23.65 12.73
CA LYS A 287 -43.92 -24.53 11.87
C LYS A 287 -43.56 -26.00 12.06
N SER A 288 -42.27 -26.32 12.12
CA SER A 288 -41.79 -27.69 12.33
C SER A 288 -42.24 -28.24 13.69
N ALA A 289 -42.21 -27.42 14.74
CA ALA A 289 -42.71 -27.78 16.06
C ALA A 289 -44.23 -28.07 16.03
N ARG A 290 -45.03 -27.20 15.41
CA ARG A 290 -46.48 -27.41 15.24
C ARG A 290 -46.79 -28.68 14.46
N LEU A 291 -46.02 -28.97 13.41
CA LEU A 291 -46.17 -30.19 12.63
C LEU A 291 -45.85 -31.44 13.48
N GLY A 292 -44.84 -31.35 14.35
CA GLY A 292 -44.53 -32.38 15.33
C GLY A 292 -45.67 -32.63 16.34
N GLU A 293 -46.30 -31.57 16.83
CA GLU A 293 -47.48 -31.67 17.72
C GLU A 293 -48.67 -32.34 17.01
N LEU A 294 -48.99 -31.89 15.79
CA LEU A 294 -50.06 -32.48 14.96
C LEU A 294 -49.80 -33.96 14.66
N THR A 295 -48.55 -34.31 14.35
CA THR A 295 -48.15 -35.70 14.10
C THR A 295 -48.32 -36.56 15.35
N SER A 296 -47.93 -36.03 16.51
CA SER A 296 -48.10 -36.71 17.80
C SER A 296 -49.57 -36.92 18.14
N ALA A 297 -50.41 -35.90 17.93
CA ALA A 297 -51.86 -35.99 18.12
C ALA A 297 -52.51 -37.00 17.17
N ASN A 298 -52.10 -37.02 15.90
CA ASN A 298 -52.59 -38.00 14.93
C ASN A 298 -52.23 -39.43 15.33
N ASN A 299 -50.98 -39.67 15.74
CA ASN A 299 -50.53 -40.97 16.21
C ASN A 299 -51.32 -41.44 17.45
N LEU A 300 -51.63 -40.52 18.38
CA LEU A 300 -52.47 -40.83 19.54
C LEU A 300 -53.90 -41.19 19.11
N ASN A 301 -54.49 -40.45 18.18
CA ASN A 301 -55.82 -40.74 17.67
C ASN A 301 -55.87 -42.08 16.94
N GLN A 302 -54.85 -42.43 16.16
CA GLN A 302 -54.73 -43.75 15.54
C GLN A 302 -54.67 -44.88 16.58
N ARG A 303 -53.92 -44.71 17.68
CA ARG A 303 -53.88 -45.68 18.77
C ARG A 303 -55.26 -45.83 19.44
N ARG A 304 -55.92 -44.73 19.76
CA ARG A 304 -57.28 -44.72 20.33
C ARG A 304 -58.28 -45.41 19.42
N PHE A 305 -58.21 -45.15 18.11
CA PHE A 305 -59.07 -45.83 17.15
C PHE A 305 -58.82 -47.34 17.13
N GLY A 306 -57.55 -47.76 17.17
CA GLY A 306 -57.19 -49.18 17.29
C GLY A 306 -57.60 -49.84 18.61
N GLU A 307 -57.69 -49.08 19.71
CA GLU A 307 -58.25 -49.55 20.99
C GLU A 307 -59.76 -49.78 20.87
N VAL A 308 -60.51 -48.78 20.37
CA VAL A 308 -61.96 -48.90 20.15
C VAL A 308 -62.29 -50.09 19.25
N LEU A 309 -61.55 -50.30 18.15
CA LEU A 309 -61.75 -51.46 17.28
C LEU A 309 -61.56 -52.79 18.03
N ARG A 310 -60.51 -52.90 18.85
CA ARG A 310 -60.27 -54.10 19.66
C ARG A 310 -61.39 -54.34 20.68
N GLU A 311 -61.84 -53.29 21.36
CA GLU A 311 -62.97 -53.38 22.29
C GLU A 311 -64.26 -53.83 21.58
N THR A 312 -64.53 -53.28 20.39
CA THR A 312 -65.72 -53.68 19.61
C THR A 312 -65.66 -55.14 19.15
N GLU A 313 -64.49 -55.63 18.73
CA GLU A 313 -64.34 -57.05 18.34
C GLU A 313 -64.49 -57.97 19.56
N GLN A 314 -63.90 -57.61 20.71
CA GLN A 314 -64.10 -58.34 21.96
C GLN A 314 -65.58 -58.43 22.36
N LEU A 315 -66.33 -57.32 22.25
CA LEU A 315 -67.77 -57.32 22.52
C LEU A 315 -68.53 -58.21 21.53
N ARG A 316 -68.16 -58.18 20.25
CA ARG A 316 -68.75 -59.06 19.22
C ARG A 316 -68.50 -60.54 19.52
N GLU A 317 -67.29 -60.90 19.92
CA GLU A 317 -66.92 -62.26 20.34
C GLU A 317 -67.71 -62.70 21.58
N GLN A 318 -67.86 -61.83 22.58
CA GLN A 318 -68.65 -62.11 23.79
C GLN A 318 -70.14 -62.36 23.45
N LEU A 319 -70.72 -61.56 22.53
CA LEU A 319 -72.08 -61.77 22.05
C LEU A 319 -72.22 -63.09 21.27
N ALA A 320 -71.24 -63.42 20.41
CA ALA A 320 -71.22 -64.68 19.68
C ALA A 320 -71.07 -65.90 20.61
N ALA A 321 -70.31 -65.78 21.70
CA ALA A 321 -70.19 -66.81 22.74
C ALA A 321 -71.52 -67.02 23.48
N ARG A 322 -72.23 -65.94 23.82
CA ARG A 322 -73.58 -66.02 24.42
C ARG A 322 -74.61 -66.66 23.50
N GLY A 323 -74.58 -66.37 22.20
CA GLY A 323 -75.49 -66.96 21.21
C GLY A 323 -75.32 -68.48 21.03
N ARG A 324 -74.10 -69.01 21.23
CA ARG A 324 -73.83 -70.47 21.18
C ARG A 324 -74.29 -71.23 22.42
N GLY A 325 -74.57 -70.56 23.53
CA GLY A 325 -75.06 -71.18 24.77
C GLY A 325 -76.58 -71.39 24.84
N GLY A 326 -77.35 -70.92 23.86
CA GLY A 326 -78.83 -70.99 23.85
C GLY A 326 -79.45 -72.10 22.99
N GLY A 327 -78.64 -72.95 22.36
CA GLY A 327 -79.08 -73.99 21.42
C GLY A 327 -78.97 -75.42 21.96
N GLY A 328 -79.16 -75.63 23.26
CA GLY A 328 -79.09 -76.93 23.93
C GLY A 328 -80.28 -77.16 24.86
N GLY A 329 -81.49 -77.16 24.31
CA GLY A 329 -82.73 -77.33 25.06
C GLY A 329 -83.87 -77.81 24.19
N GLY A 330 -83.62 -78.78 23.31
CA GLY A 330 -84.62 -79.42 22.48
C GLY A 330 -84.26 -80.87 22.24
N GLY A 331 -84.80 -81.76 23.07
CA GLY A 331 -84.72 -83.21 22.84
C GLY A 331 -84.55 -84.01 24.12
N GLY A 332 -85.64 -84.58 24.64
CA GLY A 332 -85.57 -85.72 25.54
C GLY A 332 -86.70 -85.81 26.57
N GLY A 333 -87.60 -86.78 26.37
CA GLY A 333 -88.65 -87.22 27.30
C GLY A 333 -90.04 -86.78 26.82
N GLY A 334 -90.98 -87.66 26.49
CA GLY A 334 -91.19 -89.06 26.83
C GLY A 334 -92.70 -89.27 26.88
#